data_AF-A0A2K3LPE9-F1
#
_entry.id   AF-A0A2K3LPE9-F1
#
_cell.length_a   1.000
_cell.length_b   1.000
_cell.length_c   1.000
_cell.angle_alpha   90.00
_cell.angle_beta   90.00
_cell.angle_gamma   90.00
#
_symmetry.space_group_name_H-M   'P 1'
#
loop_
_entity.id
_entity.type
_entity.pdbx_description
1 polymer ?
#
loop_
_entity_poly.entity_id
_entity_poly.type
_entity_poly.pdbx_seq_one_letter_code
_entity_poly.pdbx_strand_id
1 'polypeptide(L)'
;MPLDTNAADAFSRLWKSDVPSKIIVFGWRLLLNRLPTRTALHRRGILSNPFESSCVFCFRHMEDETHLFFSCYFSKVVWCKVLNWLGFLTSLDAE
;
A
#
# COMPACT_ATOMS: atom_id res chain seq x y z
N MET A 1 -19.70 -10.51 -9.20
CA MET A 1 -18.42 -10.37 -9.91
C MET A 1 -17.52 -11.48 -9.39
N PRO A 2 -17.13 -12.48 -10.20
CA PRO A 2 -16.23 -13.52 -9.75
C PRO A 2 -14.91 -12.84 -9.38
N LEU A 3 -14.35 -13.18 -8.23
CA LEU A 3 -12.96 -12.85 -7.93
C LEU A 3 -12.12 -13.46 -9.05
N ASP A 4 -11.30 -12.63 -9.69
CA ASP A 4 -10.31 -13.14 -10.63
C ASP A 4 -9.47 -14.21 -9.92
N THR A 5 -9.00 -15.21 -10.66
CA THR A 5 -8.25 -16.35 -10.11
C THR A 5 -6.98 -15.91 -9.35
N ASN A 6 -6.45 -14.73 -9.67
CA ASN A 6 -5.24 -14.19 -9.06
C ASN A 6 -5.52 -13.60 -7.67
N ALA A 7 -6.67 -12.96 -7.49
CA ALA A 7 -7.12 -12.40 -6.22
C ALA A 7 -7.44 -13.52 -5.23
N ALA A 8 -8.08 -14.59 -5.68
CA ALA A 8 -8.35 -15.76 -4.84
C ALA A 8 -7.06 -16.42 -4.33
N ASP A 9 -6.04 -16.56 -5.19
CA ASP A 9 -4.72 -17.04 -4.78
C ASP A 9 -4.03 -16.09 -3.80
N ALA A 10 -4.04 -14.78 -4.08
CA ALA A 10 -3.47 -13.77 -3.20
C ALA A 10 -4.09 -13.81 -1.80
N PHE A 11 -5.42 -13.95 -1.70
CA PHE A 11 -6.09 -14.11 -0.40
C PHE A 11 -5.72 -15.41 0.29
N SER A 12 -5.69 -16.53 -0.44
CA SER A 12 -5.28 -17.83 0.12
C SER A 12 -3.87 -17.76 0.72
N ARG A 13 -2.92 -17.15 0.01
CA ARG A 13 -1.54 -16.96 0.49
C ARG A 13 -1.46 -16.04 1.70
N LEU A 14 -2.23 -14.95 1.70
CA LEU A 14 -2.29 -14.01 2.83
C LEU A 14 -2.80 -14.70 4.10
N TRP A 15 -3.90 -15.46 4.01
CA TRP A 15 -4.49 -16.16 5.16
C TRP A 15 -3.63 -17.30 5.70
N LYS A 16 -2.76 -17.89 4.87
CA LYS A 16 -1.81 -18.93 5.26
C LYS A 16 -0.47 -18.39 5.76
N SER A 17 -0.25 -17.08 5.71
CA SER A 17 1.02 -16.48 6.12
C SER A 17 1.21 -16.49 7.63
N ASP A 18 2.45 -16.68 8.08
CA ASP A 18 2.83 -16.68 9.49
C ASP A 18 3.10 -15.25 9.99
N VAL A 19 2.04 -14.42 9.95
CA VAL A 19 2.07 -13.04 10.45
C VAL A 19 0.94 -12.81 11.43
N PRO A 20 1.07 -11.85 12.36
CA PRO A 20 -0.01 -11.55 13.30
C PRO A 20 -1.32 -11.22 12.59
N SER A 21 -2.46 -11.61 13.17
CA SER A 21 -3.79 -11.43 12.54
C SER A 21 -4.10 -9.99 12.15
N LYS A 22 -3.58 -9.00 12.89
CA LYS A 22 -3.70 -7.58 12.53
C LYS A 22 -3.09 -7.25 11.15
N ILE A 23 -2.00 -7.92 10.79
CA ILE A 23 -1.29 -7.75 9.51
C ILE A 23 -2.08 -8.45 8.39
N ILE A 24 -2.64 -9.63 8.67
CA ILE A 24 -3.54 -10.33 7.74
C ILE A 24 -4.76 -9.44 7.40
N VAL A 25 -5.43 -8.87 8.41
CA VAL A 25 -6.57 -7.97 8.21
C VAL A 25 -6.17 -6.72 7.44
N PHE A 26 -5.00 -6.15 7.74
CA PHE A 26 -4.46 -5.01 6.99
C PHE A 26 -4.23 -5.36 5.51
N GLY A 27 -3.54 -6.47 5.22
CA GLY A 27 -3.27 -6.94 3.86
C GLY A 27 -4.57 -7.23 3.09
N TRP A 28 -5.57 -7.79 3.75
CA TRP A 28 -6.87 -8.07 3.14
C TRP A 28 -7.59 -6.78 2.74
N ARG A 29 -7.56 -5.76 3.60
CA ARG A 29 -8.10 -4.43 3.29
C ARG A 29 -7.32 -3.74 2.17
N LEU A 30 -5.99 -3.90 2.14
CA LEU A 30 -5.12 -3.35 1.10
C LEU A 30 -5.46 -3.95 -0.27
N LEU A 31 -5.54 -5.28 -0.38
CA LEU A 31 -5.88 -5.99 -1.62
C LEU A 31 -7.28 -5.64 -2.15
N LEU A 32 -8.20 -5.22 -1.27
CA LEU A 32 -9.55 -4.81 -1.64
C LEU A 32 -9.69 -3.30 -1.92
N ASN A 33 -8.62 -2.51 -1.85
CA ASN A 33 -8.65 -1.04 -1.91
C ASN A 33 -9.65 -0.44 -0.91
N ARG A 34 -9.60 -0.94 0.33
CA ARG A 34 -10.49 -0.56 1.45
C ARG A 34 -9.76 0.16 2.57
N LEU A 35 -8.56 0.65 2.34
CA LEU A 35 -7.85 1.45 3.32
C LEU A 35 -8.42 2.88 3.36
N PRO A 36 -8.31 3.59 4.50
CA PRO A 36 -8.75 4.97 4.61
C PRO A 36 -7.72 5.93 3.98
N THR A 37 -7.37 5.71 2.71
CA THR A 37 -6.50 6.64 1.95
C THR A 37 -7.23 7.96 1.71
N ARG A 38 -6.50 9.06 1.48
CA ARG A 38 -7.15 10.35 1.20
C ARG A 38 -8.09 10.30 0.01
N THR A 39 -7.74 9.56 -1.05
CA THR A 39 -8.67 9.34 -2.18
C THR A 39 -9.94 8.60 -1.75
N ALA A 40 -9.81 7.57 -0.90
CA ALA A 40 -10.97 6.85 -0.38
C ALA A 40 -11.84 7.70 0.56
N LEU A 41 -11.23 8.57 1.37
CA LEU A 41 -11.94 9.50 2.26
C LEU A 41 -12.65 10.60 1.48
N HIS A 42 -12.01 11.16 0.45
CA HIS A 42 -12.64 12.12 -0.46
C HIS A 42 -13.83 11.50 -1.19
N ARG A 43 -13.70 10.27 -1.71
CA ARG A 43 -14.81 9.53 -2.33
C ARG A 43 -15.98 9.29 -1.37
N ARG A 44 -15.74 9.23 -0.06
CA ARG A 44 -16.78 9.09 0.98
C ARG A 44 -17.36 10.43 1.44
N GLY A 45 -16.89 11.57 0.90
CA GLY A 45 -17.31 12.90 1.30
C GLY A 45 -16.78 13.34 2.67
N ILE A 46 -15.78 12.63 3.22
CA ILE A 46 -15.15 13.00 4.51
C ILE A 46 -14.15 14.14 4.30
N LEU A 47 -13.35 14.05 3.23
CA LEU A 47 -12.51 15.17 2.78
C LEU A 47 -13.30 15.98 1.77
N SER A 48 -13.39 17.28 1.99
CA SER A 48 -14.25 18.19 1.21
C SER A 48 -13.50 18.89 0.08
N ASN A 49 -12.17 18.99 0.19
CA ASN A 49 -11.35 19.67 -0.79
C ASN A 49 -10.55 18.66 -1.64
N PRO A 50 -10.68 18.68 -2.98
CA PRO A 50 -9.91 17.79 -3.87
C PRO A 50 -8.39 17.87 -3.66
N PHE A 51 -7.85 19.03 -3.29
CA PHE A 51 -6.43 19.22 -2.99
C PHE A 51 -5.96 18.41 -1.77
N GLU A 52 -6.88 18.02 -0.87
CA GLU A 52 -6.60 17.14 0.27
C GLU A 52 -6.39 15.68 -0.14
N SER A 53 -6.65 15.31 -1.39
CA SER A 53 -6.45 13.94 -1.90
C SER A 53 -4.98 13.62 -2.19
N SER A 54 -4.10 14.61 -2.16
CA SER A 54 -2.66 14.45 -2.42
C SER A 54 -1.99 13.59 -1.35
N CYS A 55 -1.01 12.77 -1.73
CA CYS A 55 -0.21 11.94 -0.84
C CYS A 55 0.51 12.74 0.26
N VAL A 56 0.40 12.30 1.52
CA VAL A 56 1.09 12.91 2.68
C VAL A 56 2.60 12.97 2.53
N PHE A 57 3.19 12.05 1.77
CA PHE A 57 4.63 11.91 1.71
C PHE A 57 5.26 12.70 0.57
N CYS A 58 4.68 12.62 -0.64
CA CYS A 58 5.27 13.25 -1.81
C CYS A 58 4.61 14.56 -2.22
N PHE A 59 3.38 14.82 -1.77
CA PHE A 59 2.57 15.99 -2.14
C PHE A 59 2.39 16.22 -3.66
N ARG A 60 2.69 15.22 -4.50
CA ARG A 60 2.69 15.33 -5.98
C ARG A 60 1.63 14.48 -6.65
N HIS A 61 1.30 13.33 -6.09
CA HIS A 61 0.32 12.38 -6.65
C HIS A 61 -0.82 12.18 -5.66
N MET A 62 -1.97 11.69 -6.13
CA MET A 62 -3.08 11.29 -5.27
C MET A 62 -2.66 10.14 -4.35
N GLU A 63 -3.21 10.14 -3.13
CA GLU A 63 -3.02 9.07 -2.17
C GLU A 63 -4.02 7.94 -2.40
N ASP A 64 -3.60 6.92 -3.13
CA ASP A 64 -4.29 5.62 -3.19
C ASP A 64 -3.39 4.53 -2.58
N GLU A 65 -3.91 3.31 -2.45
CA GLU A 65 -3.22 2.17 -1.87
C GLU A 65 -1.91 1.85 -2.59
N THR A 66 -1.93 1.91 -3.92
CA THR A 66 -0.77 1.59 -4.75
C THR A 66 0.33 2.63 -4.58
N HIS A 67 -0.04 3.91 -4.61
CA HIS A 67 0.89 4.99 -4.44
C HIS A 67 1.46 5.03 -3.03
N LEU A 68 0.59 4.98 -2.02
CA LEU A 68 0.98 5.08 -0.62
C LEU A 68 1.96 3.98 -0.20
N PHE A 69 1.80 2.75 -0.69
CA PHE A 69 2.63 1.62 -0.26
C PHE A 69 3.74 1.22 -1.24
N PHE A 70 3.61 1.48 -2.55
CA PHE A 70 4.53 0.91 -3.54
C PHE A 70 5.15 1.91 -4.51
N SER A 71 4.39 2.90 -5.01
CA SER A 71 4.89 3.79 -6.06
C SER A 71 5.47 5.12 -5.56
N CYS A 72 5.07 5.57 -4.36
CA CYS A 72 5.60 6.79 -3.76
C CYS A 72 7.11 6.70 -3.52
N TYR A 73 7.83 7.77 -3.85
CA TYR A 73 9.28 7.87 -3.63
C TYR A 73 9.65 7.58 -2.17
N PHE A 74 8.93 8.16 -1.22
CA PHE A 74 9.17 7.92 0.20
C PHE A 74 9.03 6.43 0.57
N SER A 75 7.94 5.79 0.13
CA SER A 75 7.68 4.38 0.40
C SER A 75 8.73 3.47 -0.23
N LYS A 76 9.19 3.79 -1.43
CA LYS A 76 10.31 3.08 -2.07
C LYS A 76 11.59 3.16 -1.23
N VAL A 77 11.94 4.34 -0.72
CA VAL A 77 13.10 4.51 0.17
C VAL A 77 12.96 3.66 1.44
N VAL A 78 11.76 3.61 2.03
CA VAL A 78 11.49 2.74 3.18
C VAL A 78 11.70 1.26 2.82
N TRP A 79 11.15 0.80 1.70
CA TRP A 79 11.34 -0.58 1.25
C TRP A 79 12.80 -0.92 1.01
N CYS A 80 13.58 -0.04 0.39
CA CYS A 80 15.01 -0.25 0.21
C CYS A 80 15.73 -0.44 1.55
N LYS A 81 15.47 0.44 2.52
CA LYS A 81 16.07 0.31 3.86
C LYS A 81 15.70 -1.00 4.56
N VAL A 82 14.43 -1.42 4.45
CA VAL A 82 13.96 -2.68 5.04
C VAL A 82 14.59 -3.89 4.34
N LEU A 83 14.66 -3.87 3.02
CA LEU A 83 15.27 -4.94 2.22
C LEU A 83 16.77 -5.06 2.51
N ASN A 84 17.48 -3.93 2.60
CA ASN A 84 18.89 -3.89 2.99
C ASN A 84 19.08 -4.45 4.41
N TRP A 85 18.20 -4.08 5.35
CA TRP A 85 18.22 -4.64 6.72
C TRP A 85 18.02 -6.18 6.73
N LEU A 86 17.24 -6.70 5.79
CA LEU A 86 17.03 -8.13 5.60
C LEU A 86 18.13 -8.81 4.75
N GLY A 87 19.16 -8.08 4.31
CA GLY A 87 20.30 -8.62 3.55
C GLY A 87 20.07 -8.73 2.05
N PHE A 88 19.01 -8.11 1.51
CA PHE A 88 18.83 -7.99 0.06
C PHE A 88 19.59 -6.77 -0.46
N LEU A 89 20.38 -6.94 -1.52
CA LEU A 89 21.00 -5.83 -2.23
C LEU A 89 19.92 -5.05 -2.98
N THR A 90 19.71 -3.78 -2.62
CA THR A 90 18.85 -2.90 -3.40
C THR A 90 19.69 -1.94 -4.23
N SER A 91 19.28 -1.69 -5.48
CA SER A 91 20.05 -0.89 -6.44
C SER A 91 20.18 0.60 -6.09
N LEU A 92 19.73 1.01 -4.91
CA LEU A 92 19.84 2.36 -4.36
C LEU A 92 21.03 2.51 -3.40
N ASP A 93 21.82 1.46 -3.20
CA ASP A 93 23.10 1.49 -2.46
C ASP A 93 24.29 1.92 -3.33
N ALA A 94 24.03 2.38 -4.56
CA ALA A 94 25.04 2.67 -5.59
C ALA A 94 25.30 4.18 -5.83
N GLU A 95 24.86 5.07 -4.94
CA GLU A 95 25.26 6.49 -4.91
C GLU A 95 25.75 6.92 -3.52
#